data_AF-A0A3D2CQ44-F1
#
_entry.id   AF-A0A3D2CQ44-F1
#
_cell.length_a   1.000
_cell.length_b   1.000
_cell.length_c   1.000
_cell.angle_alpha   90.00
_cell.angle_beta   90.00
_cell.angle_gamma   90.00
#
_symmetry.space_group_name_H-M   'P 1'
#
loop_
_entity.id
_entity.type
_entity.pdbx_description
1 polymer ?
#
loop_
_entity_poly.entity_id
_entity_poly.type
_entity_poly.pdbx_seq_one_letter_code
_entity_poly.pdbx_strand_id
1 'polypeptide(L)'
;MELQFYIITPLLYKRFFTKGNVNQKLIILILIFMSINLWFYQYRLDYRDLLVYKIVGVTFAPYFYMFLVGIFCQKNFDLLYQYFSGKGLALFSLYLTYTYILYSQYHATLGNGIGPWLFFPLACMVFSLAYTRVNLSRNLLKHQDISYGLYIYHMPVVNTLIFLAADWRFSNEWVTVAIILFSTIFLATFSWFAIEKPSLNLKKKAFFPVE
;
A
#
# COMPACT_ATOMS: atom_id res chain seq x y z
N MET A 1 -4.29 -10.13 7.18
CA MET A 1 -5.04 -8.98 6.60
C MET A 1 -5.36 -9.21 5.13
N GLU A 2 -4.36 -9.31 4.24
CA GLU A 2 -4.58 -9.48 2.79
C GLU A 2 -5.51 -10.62 2.38
N LEU A 3 -5.40 -11.79 3.02
CA LEU A 3 -6.29 -12.93 2.76
C LEU A 3 -7.78 -12.58 2.91
N GLN A 4 -8.14 -11.69 3.85
CA GLN A 4 -9.51 -11.24 4.03
C GLN A 4 -9.99 -10.43 2.82
N PHE A 5 -9.14 -9.60 2.22
CA PHE A 5 -9.47 -8.84 1.01
C PHE A 5 -9.74 -9.76 -0.18
N TYR A 6 -8.97 -10.84 -0.34
CA TYR A 6 -9.19 -11.82 -1.41
C TYR A 6 -10.51 -12.57 -1.31
N ILE A 7 -11.03 -12.76 -0.09
CA ILE A 7 -12.33 -13.41 0.13
C ILE A 7 -13.48 -12.41 -0.02
N ILE A 8 -13.34 -11.21 0.55
CA ILE A 8 -14.42 -10.23 0.63
C ILE A 8 -14.69 -9.58 -0.72
N THR A 9 -13.65 -9.32 -1.51
CA THR A 9 -13.79 -8.60 -2.79
C THR A 9 -14.68 -9.34 -3.80
N PRO A 10 -14.50 -10.65 -4.06
CA PRO A 10 -15.41 -11.39 -4.94
C PRO A 10 -16.86 -11.41 -4.46
N LEU A 11 -17.07 -11.54 -3.14
CA LEU A 11 -18.41 -11.55 -2.54
C LEU A 11 -19.13 -10.22 -2.74
N LEU A 12 -18.42 -9.11 -2.48
CA LEU A 12 -18.95 -7.76 -2.73
C LEU A 12 -19.22 -7.52 -4.20
N TYR A 13 -18.32 -7.96 -5.09
CA TYR A 13 -18.52 -7.80 -6.52
C TYR A 13 -19.78 -8.51 -7.01
N LYS A 14 -19.95 -9.79 -6.66
CA LYS A 14 -21.13 -10.58 -7.04
C LYS A 14 -22.44 -9.96 -6.51
N ARG A 15 -22.43 -9.40 -5.31
CA ARG A 15 -23.63 -8.91 -4.62
C ARG A 15 -23.99 -7.46 -4.95
N PHE A 16 -23.01 -6.56 -5.04
CA PHE A 16 -23.26 -5.11 -5.09
C PHE A 16 -22.92 -4.47 -6.43
N PHE A 17 -21.94 -4.98 -7.18
CA PHE A 17 -21.42 -4.32 -8.39
C PHE A 17 -21.97 -4.88 -9.71
N THR A 18 -22.96 -5.76 -9.68
CA THR A 18 -23.57 -6.38 -10.87
C THR A 18 -24.68 -5.56 -11.52
N LYS A 19 -25.28 -4.60 -10.81
CA LYS A 19 -26.43 -3.79 -11.31
C LYS A 19 -26.33 -2.33 -10.89
N GLY A 20 -26.81 -1.40 -11.72
CA GLY A 20 -26.90 0.03 -11.41
C GLY A 20 -25.58 0.80 -11.45
N ASN A 21 -25.56 2.01 -10.88
CA ASN A 21 -24.38 2.89 -10.90
C ASN A 21 -23.31 2.41 -9.89
N VAL A 22 -22.34 1.65 -10.40
CA VAL A 22 -21.24 1.07 -9.62
C VAL A 22 -20.38 2.14 -8.94
N ASN A 23 -20.15 3.30 -9.57
CA ASN A 23 -19.33 4.37 -8.99
C ASN A 23 -19.96 4.94 -7.72
N GLN A 24 -21.27 5.21 -7.75
CA GLN A 24 -22.00 5.67 -6.56
C GLN A 24 -21.91 4.66 -5.41
N LYS A 25 -22.09 3.37 -5.72
CA LYS A 25 -21.97 2.30 -4.72
C LYS A 25 -20.55 2.19 -4.14
N LEU A 26 -19.53 2.31 -4.98
CA LEU A 26 -18.13 2.34 -4.54
C LEU A 26 -17.88 3.52 -3.59
N ILE A 27 -18.33 4.71 -3.96
CA ILE A 27 -18.19 5.92 -3.12
C ILE A 27 -18.88 5.71 -1.77
N ILE A 28 -20.12 5.20 -1.75
CA ILE A 28 -20.83 4.90 -0.50
C ILE A 28 -20.04 3.92 0.37
N LEU A 29 -19.53 2.83 -0.20
CA LEU A 29 -18.75 1.86 0.56
C LEU A 29 -17.41 2.44 1.05
N ILE A 30 -16.73 3.24 0.23
CA ILE A 30 -15.52 3.96 0.64
C ILE A 30 -15.83 4.84 1.85
N LEU A 31 -16.91 5.62 1.82
CA LEU A 31 -17.30 6.48 2.93
C LEU A 31 -17.61 5.68 4.21
N ILE A 32 -18.35 4.56 4.09
CA ILE A 32 -18.66 3.69 5.24
C ILE A 32 -17.39 3.17 5.90
N PHE A 33 -16.49 2.55 5.13
CA PHE A 33 -15.25 1.98 5.68
C PHE A 33 -14.25 3.06 6.11
N MET A 34 -14.29 4.24 5.49
CA MET A 34 -13.53 5.41 5.92
C MET A 34 -14.03 5.92 7.28
N SER A 35 -15.34 5.95 7.53
CA SER A 35 -15.89 6.28 8.84
C SER A 35 -15.46 5.27 9.91
N ILE A 36 -15.41 3.97 9.58
CA ILE A 36 -14.87 2.94 10.49
C ILE A 36 -13.39 3.20 10.78
N ASN A 37 -12.59 3.56 9.76
CA ASN A 37 -11.18 3.92 9.94
C ASN A 37 -11.03 5.10 10.90
N LEU A 38 -11.76 6.19 10.66
CA LEU A 38 -11.71 7.40 11.49
C LEU A 38 -12.13 7.10 12.93
N TRP A 39 -13.23 6.36 13.11
CA TRP A 39 -13.68 5.93 14.43
C TRP A 39 -12.64 5.08 15.14
N PHE A 40 -12.05 4.10 14.42
CA PHE A 40 -10.97 3.28 14.96
C PHE A 40 -9.85 4.19 15.43
N TYR A 41 -9.19 4.95 14.55
CA TYR A 41 -8.02 5.76 14.93
C TYR A 41 -8.29 6.82 16.00
N GLN A 42 -9.50 7.40 16.05
CA GLN A 42 -9.90 8.34 17.10
C GLN A 42 -9.77 7.73 18.51
N TYR A 43 -10.20 6.49 18.67
CA TYR A 43 -10.28 5.79 19.96
C TYR A 43 -9.10 4.82 20.19
N ARG A 44 -8.09 4.84 19.31
CA ARG A 44 -6.98 3.88 19.34
C ARG A 44 -6.15 3.97 20.60
N LEU A 45 -5.86 5.18 21.05
CA LEU A 45 -4.99 5.37 22.21
C LEU A 45 -5.70 4.96 23.50
N ASP A 46 -7.00 5.21 23.60
CA ASP A 46 -7.81 4.95 24.80
C ASP A 46 -8.06 3.46 25.03
N TYR A 47 -8.20 2.68 23.95
CA TYR A 47 -8.62 1.27 24.03
C TYR A 47 -7.59 0.27 23.49
N ARG A 48 -6.35 0.68 23.22
CA ARG A 48 -5.31 -0.20 22.63
C ARG A 48 -5.07 -1.51 23.40
N ASP A 49 -5.32 -1.52 24.71
CA ASP A 49 -5.08 -2.67 25.56
C ASP A 49 -6.25 -3.67 25.57
N LEU A 50 -7.45 -3.25 25.15
CA LEU A 50 -8.59 -4.13 24.99
C LEU A 50 -8.37 -5.12 23.85
N LEU A 51 -8.58 -6.41 24.14
CA LEU A 51 -8.49 -7.50 23.15
C LEU A 51 -9.33 -7.21 21.90
N VAL A 52 -10.56 -6.74 22.10
CA VAL A 52 -11.50 -6.42 21.00
C VAL A 52 -10.88 -5.41 20.06
N TYR A 53 -10.23 -4.38 20.59
CA TYR A 53 -9.63 -3.32 19.81
C TYR A 53 -8.43 -3.83 18.99
N LYS A 54 -7.60 -4.72 19.58
CA LYS A 54 -6.52 -5.41 18.86
C LYS A 54 -7.05 -6.27 17.71
N ILE A 55 -8.13 -7.02 17.95
CA ILE A 55 -8.77 -7.87 16.93
C ILE A 55 -9.27 -7.00 15.78
N VAL A 56 -9.99 -5.91 16.07
CA VAL A 56 -10.47 -4.97 15.04
C VAL A 56 -9.31 -4.42 14.20
N GLY A 57 -8.19 -4.07 14.83
CA GLY A 57 -6.99 -3.58 14.15
C GLY A 57 -6.35 -4.59 13.20
N VAL A 58 -6.62 -5.89 13.35
CA VAL A 58 -6.16 -6.96 12.43
C VAL A 58 -7.28 -7.50 11.52
N THR A 59 -8.41 -6.79 11.46
CA THR A 59 -9.48 -7.05 10.47
C THR A 59 -9.39 -6.09 9.29
N PHE A 60 -9.95 -6.50 8.15
CA PHE A 60 -10.00 -5.70 6.92
C PHE A 60 -10.72 -4.35 7.10
N ALA A 61 -11.68 -4.26 8.04
CA ALA A 61 -12.66 -3.19 8.08
C ALA A 61 -12.05 -1.77 8.16
N PRO A 62 -11.06 -1.47 9.04
CA PRO A 62 -10.47 -0.12 9.09
C PRO A 62 -9.69 0.24 7.82
N TYR A 63 -9.33 -0.71 6.97
CA TYR A 63 -8.43 -0.49 5.84
C TYR A 63 -9.11 -0.71 4.48
N PHE A 64 -10.34 -1.23 4.47
CA PHE A 64 -10.99 -1.68 3.26
C PHE A 64 -11.27 -0.56 2.26
N TYR A 65 -11.55 0.65 2.75
CA TYR A 65 -11.77 1.81 1.90
C TYR A 65 -10.56 2.11 1.00
N MET A 66 -9.32 1.91 1.48
CA MET A 66 -8.10 2.16 0.70
C MET A 66 -8.03 1.24 -0.53
N PHE A 67 -8.43 -0.02 -0.35
CA PHE A 67 -8.51 -0.98 -1.44
C PHE A 67 -9.65 -0.64 -2.43
N LEU A 68 -10.82 -0.24 -1.92
CA LEU A 68 -11.93 0.21 -2.75
C LEU A 68 -11.59 1.44 -3.59
N VAL A 69 -10.76 2.35 -3.06
CA VAL A 69 -10.20 3.48 -3.83
C VAL A 69 -9.36 2.98 -5.00
N GLY A 70 -8.56 1.93 -4.81
CA GLY A 70 -7.86 1.26 -5.91
C GLY A 70 -8.81 0.72 -7.00
N ILE A 71 -9.90 0.05 -6.61
CA ILE A 71 -10.93 -0.42 -7.56
C ILE A 71 -11.57 0.76 -8.29
N PHE A 72 -11.90 1.83 -7.56
CA PHE A 72 -12.47 3.04 -8.13
C PHE A 72 -11.51 3.68 -9.14
N CYS A 73 -10.22 3.74 -8.83
CA CYS A 73 -9.20 4.24 -9.74
C CYS A 73 -9.08 3.38 -10.99
N GLN A 74 -9.06 2.05 -10.86
CA GLN A 74 -9.00 1.14 -12.00
C GLN A 74 -10.21 1.29 -12.92
N LYS A 75 -11.41 1.46 -12.35
CA LYS A 75 -12.65 1.62 -13.14
C LYS A 75 -12.70 2.95 -13.87
N ASN A 76 -12.14 4.01 -13.29
CA ASN A 76 -12.12 5.36 -13.86
C ASN A 76 -10.73 5.71 -14.40
N PHE A 77 -10.02 4.70 -14.92
CA PHE A 77 -8.62 4.80 -15.29
C PHE A 77 -8.35 5.91 -16.30
N ASP A 78 -9.10 5.95 -17.40
CA ASP A 78 -8.87 6.91 -18.50
C ASP A 78 -8.99 8.36 -18.01
N LEU A 79 -10.00 8.62 -17.17
CA LEU A 79 -10.20 9.93 -16.55
C LEU A 79 -9.00 10.29 -15.67
N LEU A 80 -8.61 9.40 -14.75
CA LEU A 80 -7.49 9.66 -13.85
C LEU A 80 -6.17 9.80 -14.60
N TYR A 81 -5.95 8.98 -15.63
CA TYR A 81 -4.79 9.07 -16.51
C TYR A 81 -4.72 10.43 -17.18
N GLN A 82 -5.83 10.93 -17.74
CA GLN A 82 -5.89 12.26 -18.35
C GLN A 82 -5.56 13.38 -17.36
N TYR A 83 -6.03 13.31 -16.12
CA TYR A 83 -5.81 14.37 -15.13
C TYR A 83 -4.43 14.31 -14.47
N PHE A 84 -3.86 13.12 -14.26
CA PHE A 84 -2.70 12.93 -13.41
C PHE A 84 -1.43 12.48 -14.14
N SER A 85 -1.51 11.97 -15.36
CA SER A 85 -0.33 11.56 -16.13
C SER A 85 0.63 12.73 -16.37
N GLY A 86 1.95 12.46 -16.29
CA GLY A 86 3.01 13.45 -16.49
C GLY A 86 3.25 14.44 -15.34
N LYS A 87 2.41 14.45 -14.30
CA LYS A 87 2.50 15.40 -13.17
C LYS A 87 3.25 14.86 -11.93
N GLY A 88 3.94 13.73 -12.06
CA GLY A 88 4.46 12.96 -10.92
C GLY A 88 5.39 13.75 -10.02
N LEU A 89 6.35 14.51 -10.58
CA LEU A 89 7.25 15.34 -9.77
C LEU A 89 6.52 16.49 -9.07
N ALA A 90 5.55 17.13 -9.75
CA ALA A 90 4.78 18.22 -9.17
C ALA A 90 3.90 17.72 -8.01
N LEU A 91 3.19 16.60 -8.20
CA LEU A 91 2.37 16.00 -7.16
C LEU A 91 3.20 15.38 -6.03
N PHE A 92 4.39 14.87 -6.32
CA PHE A 92 5.34 14.42 -5.31
C PHE A 92 5.76 15.56 -4.40
N SER A 93 6.23 16.68 -4.97
CA SER A 93 6.59 17.87 -4.19
C SER A 93 5.39 18.42 -3.41
N LEU A 94 4.21 18.48 -4.03
CA LEU A 94 2.99 18.92 -3.36
C LEU A 94 2.64 18.00 -2.18
N TYR A 95 2.71 16.68 -2.37
CA TYR A 95 2.43 15.70 -1.32
C TYR A 95 3.42 15.81 -0.15
N LEU A 96 4.72 16.01 -0.42
CA LEU A 96 5.71 16.21 0.63
C LEU A 96 5.43 17.47 1.45
N THR A 97 5.18 18.61 0.78
CA THR A 97 4.85 19.86 1.45
C THR A 97 3.57 19.74 2.27
N TYR A 98 2.52 19.14 1.69
CA TYR A 98 1.25 18.90 2.36
C TYR A 98 1.41 18.01 3.60
N THR A 99 2.16 16.91 3.48
CA THR A 99 2.44 15.99 4.58
C THR A 99 3.25 16.67 5.68
N TYR A 100 4.25 17.47 5.31
CA TYR A 100 5.05 18.24 6.26
C TYR A 100 4.20 19.23 7.06
N ILE A 101 3.29 19.96 6.40
CA ILE A 101 2.37 20.89 7.08
C ILE A 101 1.45 20.13 8.03
N LEU A 102 0.83 19.03 7.58
CA LEU A 102 -0.06 18.23 8.42
C LEU A 102 0.64 17.62 9.63
N TYR A 103 1.87 17.14 9.44
CA TYR A 103 2.68 16.61 10.53
C TYR A 103 3.10 17.70 11.53
N SER A 104 3.61 18.83 11.04
CA SER A 104 4.16 19.89 11.90
C SER A 104 3.09 20.71 12.63
N GLN A 105 1.96 21.01 11.98
CA GLN A 105 0.93 21.90 12.53
C GLN A 105 -0.23 21.15 13.18
N TYR A 106 -0.55 19.95 12.68
CA TYR A 106 -1.75 19.20 13.07
C TYR A 106 -1.42 17.83 13.70
N HIS A 107 -0.14 17.53 13.92
CA HIS A 107 0.34 16.27 14.49
C HIS A 107 -0.24 15.03 13.78
N ALA A 108 -0.42 15.11 12.46
CA ALA A 108 -0.99 14.01 11.69
C ALA A 108 -0.13 12.74 11.80
N THR A 109 -0.79 11.60 11.96
CA THR A 109 -0.13 10.30 12.11
C THR A 109 0.44 9.80 10.78
N LEU A 110 1.72 9.46 10.78
CA LEU A 110 2.42 8.85 9.64
C LEU A 110 2.50 7.32 9.79
N GLY A 111 2.92 6.63 8.73
CA GLY A 111 3.13 5.18 8.73
C GLY A 111 1.84 4.37 8.85
N ASN A 112 1.82 3.36 9.72
CA ASN A 112 0.71 2.41 9.85
C ASN A 112 -0.63 3.05 10.24
N GLY A 113 -0.59 4.27 10.77
CA GLY A 113 -1.78 5.04 11.15
C GLY A 113 -2.20 6.11 10.15
N ILE A 114 -1.83 5.98 8.87
CA ILE A 114 -2.17 6.98 7.86
C ILE A 114 -3.69 7.17 7.76
N GLY A 115 -4.14 8.39 8.02
CA GLY A 115 -5.54 8.77 7.92
C GLY A 115 -5.97 9.07 6.48
N PRO A 116 -7.29 9.18 6.22
CA PRO A 116 -7.83 9.47 4.89
C PRO A 116 -7.25 10.74 4.26
N TRP A 117 -7.00 11.77 5.08
CA TRP A 117 -6.45 13.06 4.67
C TRP A 117 -5.08 12.97 4.00
N LEU A 118 -4.22 12.05 4.45
CA LEU A 118 -2.92 11.78 3.84
C LEU A 118 -3.01 10.70 2.77
N PHE A 119 -3.93 9.74 2.93
CA PHE A 119 -4.08 8.63 2.01
C PHE A 119 -4.55 9.06 0.61
N PHE A 120 -5.57 9.90 0.48
CA PHE A 120 -6.07 10.28 -0.85
C PHE A 120 -5.04 11.07 -1.68
N PRO A 121 -4.36 12.10 -1.13
CA PRO A 121 -3.26 12.76 -1.83
C PRO A 121 -2.12 11.81 -2.18
N LEU A 122 -1.79 10.87 -1.28
CA LEU A 122 -0.79 9.84 -1.54
C LEU A 122 -1.20 8.96 -2.73
N ALA A 123 -2.46 8.51 -2.79
CA ALA A 123 -2.97 7.69 -3.90
C ALA A 123 -2.85 8.42 -5.24
N CYS A 124 -3.23 9.71 -5.29
CA CYS A 124 -3.07 10.55 -6.48
C CYS A 124 -1.59 10.72 -6.87
N MET A 125 -0.72 10.95 -5.89
CA MET A 125 0.72 11.09 -6.10
C MET A 125 1.35 9.79 -6.64
N VAL A 126 1.04 8.63 -6.03
CA VAL A 126 1.52 7.32 -6.49
C VAL A 126 1.04 7.04 -7.91
N PHE A 127 -0.24 7.25 -8.19
CA PHE A 127 -0.79 7.09 -9.53
C PHE A 127 -0.07 7.98 -10.55
N SER A 128 0.12 9.26 -10.23
CA SER A 128 0.82 10.19 -11.11
C SER A 128 2.29 9.79 -11.36
N LEU A 129 3.02 9.38 -10.32
CA LEU A 129 4.40 8.91 -10.45
C LEU A 129 4.50 7.68 -11.35
N ALA A 130 3.61 6.71 -11.18
CA ALA A 130 3.58 5.48 -11.97
C ALA A 130 3.47 5.76 -13.48
N TYR A 131 2.72 6.81 -13.86
CA TYR A 131 2.48 7.16 -15.26
C TYR A 131 3.31 8.34 -15.78
N THR A 132 4.23 8.90 -14.99
CA THR A 132 5.09 10.03 -15.45
C THR A 132 6.30 9.56 -16.27
N ARG A 133 6.92 8.43 -15.90
CA ARG A 133 8.06 7.84 -16.63
C ARG A 133 7.93 6.32 -16.73
N VAL A 134 6.93 5.86 -17.47
CA VAL A 134 6.59 4.44 -17.61
C VAL A 134 7.79 3.57 -18.07
N ASN A 135 8.64 4.11 -18.95
CA ASN A 135 9.81 3.39 -19.47
C ASN A 135 11.01 3.33 -18.51
N LEU A 136 11.01 4.12 -17.43
CA LEU A 136 12.15 4.17 -16.49
C LEU A 136 12.39 2.81 -15.83
N SER A 137 11.32 2.20 -15.32
CA SER A 137 11.38 0.87 -14.71
C SER A 137 11.86 -0.18 -15.72
N ARG A 138 11.32 -0.15 -16.95
CA ARG A 138 11.72 -1.08 -18.02
C ARG A 138 13.21 -0.98 -18.33
N ASN A 139 13.75 0.23 -18.43
CA ASN A 139 15.15 0.46 -18.78
C ASN A 139 16.11 0.12 -17.64
N LEU A 140 15.76 0.47 -16.40
CA LEU A 140 16.61 0.24 -15.23
C LEU A 140 16.59 -1.22 -14.76
N LEU A 141 15.39 -1.79 -14.62
CA LEU A 141 15.21 -3.13 -14.02
C LEU A 141 15.24 -4.24 -15.07
N LYS A 142 15.24 -3.92 -16.37
CA LYS A 142 15.27 -4.89 -17.49
C LYS A 142 14.28 -6.04 -17.28
N HIS A 143 13.05 -5.71 -16.91
CA HIS A 143 11.95 -6.66 -16.65
C HIS A 143 12.19 -7.64 -15.49
N GLN A 144 13.18 -7.39 -14.61
CA GLN A 144 13.26 -8.10 -13.34
C GLN A 144 12.27 -7.46 -12.36
N ASP A 145 11.43 -8.29 -11.73
CA ASP A 145 10.39 -7.82 -10.82
C ASP A 145 10.68 -8.23 -9.38
N ILE A 146 11.54 -7.46 -8.70
CA ILE A 146 11.84 -7.68 -7.28
C ILE A 146 10.79 -7.07 -6.35
N SER A 147 9.74 -6.44 -6.89
CA SER A 147 8.78 -5.66 -6.09
C SER A 147 8.00 -6.54 -5.11
N TYR A 148 7.66 -7.77 -5.53
CA TYR A 148 7.01 -8.76 -4.68
C TYR A 148 7.92 -9.18 -3.52
N GLY A 149 9.18 -9.50 -3.80
CA GLY A 149 10.17 -9.78 -2.75
C GLY A 149 10.33 -8.61 -1.77
N LEU A 150 10.44 -7.37 -2.26
CA LEU A 150 10.52 -6.19 -1.39
C LEU A 150 9.32 -6.12 -0.45
N TYR A 151 8.12 -6.36 -0.96
CA TYR A 151 6.90 -6.40 -0.16
C TYR A 151 6.91 -7.51 0.90
N ILE A 152 7.42 -8.70 0.61
CA ILE A 152 7.50 -9.78 1.60
C ILE A 152 8.57 -9.51 2.66
N TYR A 153 9.78 -9.17 2.25
CA TYR A 153 10.94 -9.18 3.16
C TYR A 153 11.08 -7.91 4.01
N HIS A 154 10.48 -6.77 3.61
CA HIS A 154 10.70 -5.52 4.33
C HIS A 154 10.27 -5.58 5.81
N MET A 155 9.09 -6.12 6.14
CA MET A 155 8.61 -6.16 7.54
C MET A 155 9.39 -7.15 8.42
N PRO A 156 9.69 -8.40 7.99
CA PRO A 156 10.58 -9.28 8.73
C PRO A 156 11.94 -8.65 9.01
N VAL A 157 12.57 -8.03 7.99
CA VAL A 157 13.87 -7.36 8.15
C VAL A 157 13.78 -6.21 9.16
N VAL A 158 12.78 -5.34 9.02
CA VAL A 158 12.55 -4.22 9.97
C VAL A 158 12.35 -4.75 11.39
N ASN A 159 11.47 -5.75 11.59
CA ASN A 159 11.17 -6.27 12.91
C ASN A 159 12.37 -6.99 13.54
N THR A 160 13.13 -7.78 12.76
CA THR A 160 14.36 -8.43 13.25
C THR A 160 15.40 -7.39 13.64
N LEU A 161 15.59 -6.35 12.84
CA LEU A 161 16.57 -5.30 13.16
C LEU A 161 16.13 -4.44 14.35
N ILE A 162 14.84 -4.13 14.50
CA ILE A 162 14.32 -3.47 15.70
C ILE A 162 14.55 -4.34 16.94
N PHE A 163 14.29 -5.65 16.85
CA PHE A 163 14.51 -6.58 17.95
C PHE A 163 15.99 -6.65 18.35
N LEU A 164 16.92 -6.72 17.38
CA LEU A 164 18.35 -6.75 17.64
C LEU A 164 18.91 -5.37 18.07
N ALA A 165 18.31 -4.27 17.62
CA ALA A 165 18.70 -2.91 17.99
C ALA A 165 18.28 -2.54 19.42
N ALA A 166 17.23 -3.18 19.95
CA ALA A 166 16.85 -3.04 21.35
C ALA A 166 17.99 -3.45 22.32
N ASP A 167 18.90 -4.33 21.87
CA ASP A 167 20.09 -4.80 22.58
C ASP A 167 21.37 -3.99 22.24
N TRP A 168 21.28 -2.67 22.01
CA TRP A 168 22.41 -1.72 22.08
C TRP A 168 23.37 -1.65 20.86
N ARG A 169 23.18 -2.45 19.80
CA ARG A 169 24.21 -2.57 18.73
C ARG A 169 24.17 -1.54 17.60
N PHE A 170 23.15 -0.68 17.53
CA PHE A 170 23.04 0.34 16.48
C PHE A 170 22.74 1.72 17.09
N SER A 171 23.79 2.45 17.49
CA SER A 171 23.66 3.80 18.05
C SER A 171 23.36 4.87 16.99
N ASN A 172 23.54 4.57 15.70
CA ASN A 172 23.29 5.51 14.60
C ASN A 172 22.07 5.09 13.78
N GLU A 173 21.00 5.88 13.87
CA GLU A 173 19.73 5.65 13.17
C GLU A 173 19.89 5.53 11.65
N TRP A 174 20.77 6.34 11.05
CA TRP A 174 21.02 6.30 9.60
C TRP A 174 21.69 5.01 9.15
N VAL A 175 22.57 4.45 9.99
CA VAL A 175 23.19 3.15 9.74
C VAL A 175 22.14 2.05 9.79
N THR A 176 21.23 2.09 10.78
CA THR A 176 20.11 1.14 10.88
C THR A 176 19.21 1.20 9.64
N VAL A 177 18.83 2.40 9.19
CA VAL A 177 18.02 2.58 7.98
C VAL A 177 18.76 2.04 6.75
N ALA A 178 20.05 2.33 6.60
CA ALA A 178 20.85 1.81 5.49
C ALA A 178 20.91 0.27 5.50
N ILE A 179 21.08 -0.35 6.67
CA ILE A 179 21.09 -1.81 6.82
C ILE A 179 19.71 -2.40 6.48
N ILE A 180 18.61 -1.79 6.94
CA ILE A 180 17.24 -2.22 6.60
C ILE A 180 17.05 -2.22 5.08
N LEU A 181 17.37 -1.10 4.43
CA LEU A 181 17.19 -0.94 2.98
C LEU A 181 18.04 -1.95 2.22
N PHE A 182 19.32 -2.05 2.55
CA PHE A 182 20.25 -2.96 1.90
C PHE A 182 19.81 -4.42 2.07
N SER A 183 19.51 -4.84 3.31
CA SER A 183 19.12 -6.22 3.61
C SER A 183 17.81 -6.59 2.91
N THR A 184 16.84 -5.67 2.89
CA THR A 184 15.54 -5.88 2.22
C THR A 184 15.72 -6.04 0.70
N ILE A 185 16.47 -5.13 0.07
CA ILE A 185 16.74 -5.19 -1.39
C ILE A 185 17.54 -6.44 -1.73
N PHE A 186 18.54 -6.78 -0.92
CA PHE A 186 19.37 -7.97 -1.11
C PHE A 186 18.53 -9.25 -1.05
N LEU A 187 17.72 -9.44 0.00
CA LEU A 187 16.85 -10.60 0.15
C LEU A 187 15.79 -10.68 -0.94
N ALA A 188 15.17 -9.55 -1.30
CA ALA A 188 14.21 -9.49 -2.40
C ALA A 188 14.85 -9.90 -3.74
N THR A 189 16.05 -9.39 -4.02
CA THR A 189 16.79 -9.71 -5.25
C THR A 189 17.22 -11.17 -5.27
N PHE A 190 17.73 -11.68 -4.14
CA PHE A 190 18.11 -13.08 -4.00
C PHE A 190 16.91 -14.01 -4.19
N SER A 191 15.78 -13.72 -3.55
CA SER A 191 14.52 -14.44 -3.70
C SER A 191 14.05 -14.47 -5.15
N TRP A 192 14.15 -13.33 -5.86
CA TRP A 192 13.77 -13.26 -7.26
C TRP A 192 14.56 -14.24 -8.12
N PHE A 193 15.88 -14.29 -8.00
CA PHE A 193 16.73 -15.17 -8.82
C PHE A 193 16.72 -16.62 -8.36
N ALA A 194 16.64 -16.88 -7.05
CA ALA A 194 16.74 -18.22 -6.49
C ALA A 194 15.40 -18.96 -6.42
N ILE A 195 14.28 -18.25 -6.27
CA ILE A 195 12.97 -18.84 -5.97
C ILE A 195 11.92 -18.40 -6.98
N GLU A 196 11.66 -17.09 -7.11
CA GLU A 196 10.47 -16.58 -7.82
C GLU A 196 10.58 -16.80 -9.33
N LYS A 197 11.69 -16.36 -9.96
CA LYS A 197 11.91 -16.50 -11.40
C LYS A 197 11.96 -17.99 -11.83
N PRO A 198 12.69 -18.89 -11.14
CA PRO A 198 12.61 -20.32 -11.44
C PRO A 198 11.19 -20.88 -11.32
N SER A 199 10.45 -20.51 -10.26
CA SER A 199 9.09 -20.99 -10.05
C SER A 199 8.12 -20.52 -11.14
N LEU A 200 8.26 -19.28 -11.60
CA LEU A 200 7.46 -18.74 -12.70
C LEU A 200 7.74 -19.46 -14.03
N ASN A 201 8.99 -19.87 -14.27
CA ASN A 201 9.36 -20.62 -15.47
C ASN A 201 8.77 -22.05 -15.51
N LEU A 202 8.37 -22.60 -14.36
CA LEU A 202 7.69 -23.91 -14.29
C LEU A 202 6.21 -23.83 -14.72
N LYS A 203 5.66 -22.62 -14.87
CA LYS A 203 4.25 -22.41 -15.23
C LYS A 203 4.03 -22.74 -16.71
N LYS A 204 3.41 -23.90 -16.98
CA LYS A 204 3.13 -24.39 -18.34
C LYS A 204 1.93 -23.73 -19.02
N LYS A 205 0.96 -23.22 -18.25
CA LYS A 205 -0.24 -22.51 -18.75
C LYS A 205 -0.65 -21.40 -17.79
N ALA A 206 -1.04 -20.26 -18.34
CA ALA A 206 -1.75 -19.23 -17.57
C ALA A 206 -3.16 -19.73 -17.22
N PHE A 207 -3.60 -19.54 -15.97
CA PHE A 207 -4.97 -19.87 -15.54
C PHE A 207 -6.05 -19.09 -16.33
N PHE A 208 -5.67 -17.94 -16.87
CA PHE A 208 -6.46 -17.17 -17.85
C PHE A 208 -5.54 -16.85 -19.03
N PRO A 209 -5.70 -17.50 -20.19
CA PRO A 209 -5.02 -17.05 -21.40
C PRO A 209 -5.50 -15.64 -21.73
N VAL A 210 -4.57 -14.72 -21.94
CA VAL A 210 -4.88 -13.44 -22.58
C VAL A 210 -4.96 -13.77 -24.06
N GLU A 211 -6.17 -13.75 -24.62
CA GLU A 211 -6.40 -13.79 -26.08
C GLU A 211 -5.98 -12.47 -26.73
#